data_AF-A0A0R2R4A4-F1
#
_entry.id   AF-A0A0R2R4A4-F1
#
_cell.length_a   1.000
_cell.length_b   1.000
_cell.length_c   1.000
_cell.angle_alpha   90.00
_cell.angle_beta   90.00
_cell.angle_gamma   90.00
#
_symmetry.space_group_name_H-M   'P 1'
#
loop_
_entity.id
_entity.type
_entity.pdbx_description
1 polymer ?
#
loop_
_entity_poly.entity_id
_entity_poly.type
_entity_poly.pdbx_seq_one_letter_code
_entity_poly.pdbx_strand_id
1 'polypeptide(L)'
;MNAANNLALVHIGPAVADHDSQAMNELATKQDLYNMGVHIDSNFGKVISQFELVNKQFEIVDSQFTNLRTDMNAGFDRVDSQISNLRTDMDSQFIKFRAEMSEQFSKVYTMFDTKQVELNKTLFKFGSLYFTMMFAVLSIERWWR
;
A
#
# COMPACT_ATOMS: atom_id res chain seq x y z
N MET A 1 -21.04 -2.21 -18.46
CA MET A 1 -22.07 -2.69 -19.41
C MET A 1 -21.55 -3.97 -20.05
N ASN A 2 -21.90 -5.15 -19.53
CA ASN A 2 -21.76 -6.37 -20.30
C ASN A 2 -23.02 -7.21 -20.07
N ALA A 3 -23.52 -7.73 -21.17
CA ALA A 3 -24.90 -8.08 -21.40
C ALA A 3 -25.41 -9.16 -20.46
N ALA A 4 -26.66 -9.01 -20.04
CA ALA A 4 -27.47 -10.06 -19.50
C ALA A 4 -27.52 -11.21 -20.52
N ASN A 5 -26.64 -12.20 -20.37
CA ASN A 5 -26.80 -13.50 -21.01
C ASN A 5 -27.79 -14.28 -20.16
N ASN A 6 -29.05 -13.91 -20.31
CA ASN A 6 -30.20 -14.74 -20.00
C ASN A 6 -30.04 -16.06 -20.75
N LEU A 7 -29.47 -17.06 -20.07
CA LEU A 7 -29.57 -18.48 -20.43
C LEU A 7 -31.04 -18.87 -20.32
N ALA A 8 -31.86 -18.42 -21.29
CA ALA A 8 -33.09 -19.11 -21.58
C ALA A 8 -32.70 -20.56 -21.86
N LEU A 9 -33.22 -21.49 -21.07
CA LEU A 9 -33.15 -22.92 -21.36
C LEU A 9 -33.80 -23.12 -22.73
N VAL A 10 -33.00 -23.04 -23.79
CA VAL A 10 -33.43 -23.37 -25.13
C VAL A 10 -33.74 -24.86 -25.07
N HIS A 11 -35.02 -25.18 -25.18
CA HIS A 11 -35.49 -26.56 -25.18
C HIS A 11 -34.75 -27.31 -26.30
N ILE A 12 -33.96 -28.32 -25.92
CA ILE A 12 -33.12 -29.06 -26.86
C ILE A 12 -33.99 -30.15 -27.50
N GLY A 13 -34.82 -29.73 -28.45
CA GLY A 13 -35.75 -30.57 -29.19
C GLY A 13 -37.12 -29.91 -29.33
N PRO A 14 -37.99 -30.38 -30.22
CA PRO A 14 -39.39 -29.97 -30.17
C PRO A 14 -39.98 -30.37 -28.81
N ALA A 15 -40.60 -29.43 -28.10
CA ALA A 15 -41.53 -29.81 -27.05
C ALA A 15 -42.69 -30.52 -27.77
N VAL A 16 -42.80 -31.85 -27.59
CA VAL A 16 -43.96 -32.61 -28.08
C VAL A 16 -45.14 -32.20 -27.20
N ALA A 17 -45.73 -31.06 -27.54
CA ALA A 17 -46.83 -30.45 -26.79
C ALA A 17 -48.20 -31.06 -27.17
N ASP A 18 -48.24 -31.89 -28.22
CA ASP A 18 -49.45 -32.53 -28.72
C ASP A 18 -49.39 -34.03 -28.42
N HIS A 19 -49.72 -34.40 -27.18
CA HIS A 19 -49.93 -35.79 -26.79
C HIS A 19 -51.38 -36.17 -27.14
N ASP A 20 -51.62 -36.62 -28.37
CA ASP A 20 -52.88 -37.30 -28.67
C ASP A 20 -52.93 -38.62 -27.89
N SER A 21 -53.73 -38.63 -26.83
CA SER A 21 -53.86 -39.76 -25.89
C SER A 21 -54.31 -41.07 -26.56
N GLN A 22 -54.90 -41.02 -27.76
CA GLN A 22 -55.27 -42.24 -28.51
C GLN A 22 -54.06 -42.92 -29.16
N ALA A 23 -53.06 -42.17 -29.61
CA ALA A 23 -51.85 -42.69 -30.26
C ALA A 23 -50.82 -43.27 -29.27
N MET A 24 -50.91 -42.91 -27.98
CA MET A 24 -49.98 -43.38 -26.93
C MET A 24 -50.14 -44.88 -26.59
N ASN A 25 -51.23 -45.52 -27.03
CA ASN A 25 -51.47 -46.95 -26.84
C ASN A 25 -50.98 -47.80 -28.03
N GLU A 26 -50.44 -47.18 -29.08
CA GLU A 26 -49.86 -47.87 -30.22
C GLU A 26 -48.40 -48.27 -29.95
N LEU A 27 -48.00 -49.44 -30.47
CA LEU A 27 -46.61 -49.89 -30.37
C LEU A 27 -45.70 -48.98 -31.20
N ALA A 28 -44.66 -48.43 -30.58
CA ALA A 28 -43.63 -47.65 -31.26
C ALA A 28 -43.03 -48.45 -32.44
N THR A 29 -42.91 -47.79 -33.59
CA THR A 29 -42.30 -48.42 -34.76
C THR A 29 -40.77 -48.38 -34.67
N LYS A 30 -40.09 -49.20 -35.49
CA LYS A 30 -38.62 -49.16 -35.59
C LYS A 30 -38.11 -47.80 -36.07
N GLN A 31 -38.88 -47.10 -36.90
CA GLN A 31 -38.51 -45.77 -37.40
C GLN A 31 -38.56 -44.72 -36.27
N ASP A 32 -39.55 -44.81 -35.37
CA ASP A 32 -39.67 -43.90 -34.23
C ASP A 32 -38.48 -44.03 -33.29
N LEU A 33 -38.10 -45.28 -32.97
CA LEU A 33 -36.92 -45.57 -32.16
C LEU A 33 -35.62 -45.09 -32.83
N TYR A 34 -35.51 -45.24 -34.16
CA TYR A 34 -34.36 -44.73 -34.92
C TYR A 34 -34.28 -43.21 -34.88
N ASN A 35 -35.39 -42.51 -35.14
CA ASN A 35 -35.46 -41.04 -35.10
C ASN A 35 -35.12 -40.51 -33.70
N MET A 36 -35.61 -41.17 -32.66
CA MET A 36 -35.27 -40.84 -31.27
C MET A 36 -33.79 -41.04 -30.98
N GLY A 37 -33.18 -42.14 -31.45
CA GLY A 37 -31.74 -42.38 -31.32
C GLY A 37 -30.91 -41.29 -31.99
N VAL A 38 -31.27 -40.88 -33.22
CA VAL A 38 -30.61 -39.79 -33.95
C VAL A 38 -30.74 -38.45 -33.21
N HIS A 39 -31.93 -38.15 -32.69
CA HIS A 39 -32.17 -36.90 -31.95
C HIS A 39 -31.37 -36.88 -30.63
N ILE A 40 -31.31 -38.00 -29.92
CA ILE A 40 -30.51 -38.16 -28.69
C ILE A 40 -29.03 -37.96 -29.00
N ASP A 41 -28.50 -38.59 -30.04
CA ASP A 41 -27.09 -38.47 -30.45
C ASP A 41 -26.72 -37.02 -30.81
N SER A 42 -27.58 -36.34 -31.58
CA SER A 42 -27.41 -34.92 -31.91
C SER A 42 -27.38 -34.04 -30.66
N ASN A 43 -28.25 -34.32 -29.68
CA ASN A 43 -28.30 -33.57 -28.44
C ASN A 43 -27.07 -33.82 -27.55
N PHE A 44 -26.60 -35.06 -27.45
CA PHE A 44 -25.34 -35.37 -26.77
C PHE A 44 -24.15 -34.66 -27.42
N GLY A 45 -24.09 -34.60 -28.76
CA GLY A 45 -23.08 -33.82 -29.46
C GLY A 45 -23.08 -32.34 -29.06
N LYS A 46 -24.26 -31.70 -28.99
CA LYS A 46 -24.39 -30.31 -28.52
C LYS A 46 -23.93 -30.13 -27.07
N VAL A 47 -24.32 -31.06 -26.19
CA VAL A 47 -23.92 -31.03 -24.77
C VAL A 47 -22.41 -31.14 -24.63
N ILE A 48 -21.77 -32.05 -25.37
CA ILE A 48 -20.30 -32.20 -25.39
C ILE A 48 -19.64 -30.88 -25.82
N SER A 49 -20.11 -30.25 -26.91
CA SER A 49 -19.56 -28.97 -27.36
C SER A 49 -19.75 -27.83 -26.34
N GLN A 50 -20.87 -27.81 -25.60
CA GLN A 50 -21.06 -26.83 -24.53
C GLN A 50 -20.09 -27.07 -23.37
N PHE A 51 -19.85 -28.33 -22.98
CA PHE A 51 -18.86 -28.65 -21.95
C PHE A 51 -17.44 -28.26 -22.36
N GLU A 52 -17.07 -28.44 -23.63
CA GLU A 52 -15.77 -27.97 -24.14
C GLU A 52 -15.62 -26.44 -24.05
N LEU A 53 -16.69 -25.69 -24.34
CA LEU A 53 -16.71 -24.23 -24.18
C LEU A 53 -16.57 -23.82 -22.71
N VAL A 54 -17.29 -24.50 -21.82
CA VAL A 54 -17.21 -24.28 -20.37
C VAL A 54 -15.80 -24.54 -19.85
N ASN A 55 -15.14 -25.62 -20.28
CA ASN A 55 -13.76 -25.92 -19.91
C ASN A 55 -12.79 -24.80 -20.34
N LYS A 56 -12.90 -24.31 -21.58
CA LYS A 56 -12.11 -23.16 -22.05
C LYS A 56 -12.36 -21.91 -21.21
N GLN A 57 -13.61 -21.67 -20.81
CA GLN A 57 -13.94 -20.53 -19.95
C GLN A 57 -13.31 -20.66 -18.56
N PHE A 58 -13.26 -21.87 -18.00
CA PHE A 58 -12.56 -22.13 -16.74
C PHE A 58 -11.05 -21.93 -16.85
N GLU A 59 -10.42 -22.37 -17.94
CA GLU A 59 -8.98 -22.13 -18.20
C GLU A 59 -8.68 -20.62 -18.24
N ILE A 60 -9.54 -19.84 -18.90
CA ILE A 60 -9.40 -18.37 -18.95
C ILE A 60 -9.53 -17.77 -17.55
N VAL A 61 -10.50 -18.21 -16.74
CA VAL A 61 -10.70 -17.71 -15.37
C VAL A 61 -9.50 -18.05 -14.48
N ASP A 62 -8.98 -19.27 -14.58
CA ASP A 62 -7.80 -19.70 -13.82
C ASP A 62 -6.56 -18.86 -14.18
N SER A 63 -6.37 -18.58 -15.48
CA SER A 63 -5.31 -17.69 -15.94
C SER A 63 -5.47 -16.26 -15.39
N GLN A 64 -6.68 -15.70 -15.42
CA GLN A 64 -6.95 -14.38 -14.86
C GLN A 64 -6.69 -14.33 -13.36
N PHE A 65 -7.05 -15.38 -12.62
CA PHE A 65 -6.80 -15.45 -11.18
C PHE A 65 -5.30 -15.54 -10.87
N THR A 66 -4.56 -16.31 -11.66
CA THR A 66 -3.09 -16.40 -11.55
C THR A 66 -2.42 -15.05 -11.82
N ASN A 67 -2.86 -14.34 -12.86
CA ASN A 67 -2.37 -13.00 -13.17
C ASN A 67 -2.69 -12.01 -12.05
N LEU A 68 -3.93 -11.99 -11.55
CA LEU A 68 -4.33 -11.13 -10.44
C LEU A 68 -3.48 -11.37 -9.19
N ARG A 69 -3.24 -12.63 -8.82
CA ARG A 69 -2.39 -12.98 -7.67
C ARG A 69 -0.95 -12.50 -7.88
N THR A 70 -0.42 -12.62 -9.09
CA THR A 70 0.93 -12.17 -9.43
C THR A 70 1.05 -10.65 -9.33
N ASP A 71 0.11 -9.92 -9.92
CA ASP A 71 0.06 -8.45 -9.86
C ASP A 71 -0.09 -7.94 -8.43
N MET A 72 -0.93 -8.60 -7.63
CA MET A 72 -1.07 -8.27 -6.20
C MET A 72 0.23 -8.46 -5.44
N ASN A 73 0.92 -9.59 -5.62
CA ASN A 73 2.21 -9.84 -4.96
C ASN A 73 3.24 -8.79 -5.36
N ALA A 74 3.36 -8.48 -6.65
CA ALA A 74 4.26 -7.43 -7.14
C ALA A 74 3.91 -6.05 -6.55
N GLY A 75 2.61 -5.75 -6.41
CA GLY A 75 2.12 -4.55 -5.75
C GLY A 75 2.54 -4.48 -4.27
N PHE A 76 2.40 -5.59 -3.53
CA PHE A 76 2.83 -5.67 -2.13
C PHE A 76 4.34 -5.52 -1.97
N ASP A 77 5.14 -6.18 -2.82
CA ASP A 77 6.61 -6.07 -2.79
C ASP A 77 7.06 -4.62 -3.05
N ARG A 78 6.40 -3.93 -3.97
CA ARG A 78 6.66 -2.51 -4.26
C ARG A 78 6.30 -1.61 -3.07
N VAL A 79 5.23 -1.91 -2.34
CA VAL A 79 4.85 -1.15 -1.14
C VAL A 79 5.86 -1.40 -0.02
N ASP A 80 6.26 -2.64 0.21
CA ASP A 80 7.25 -2.98 1.24
C ASP A 80 8.60 -2.30 0.99
N SER A 81 9.05 -2.30 -0.27
CA SER A 81 10.26 -1.57 -0.68
C SER A 81 10.15 -0.06 -0.42
N GLN A 82 9.02 0.57 -0.75
CA GLN A 82 8.80 1.99 -0.48
C GLN A 82 8.81 2.30 1.02
N ILE A 83 8.19 1.46 1.84
CA ILE A 83 8.18 1.61 3.31
C ILE A 83 9.61 1.48 3.86
N SER A 84 10.38 0.50 3.38
CA SER A 84 11.77 0.31 3.79
C SER A 84 12.65 1.51 3.43
N ASN A 85 12.49 2.04 2.21
CA ASN A 85 13.20 3.24 1.76
C ASN A 85 12.82 4.46 2.61
N LEU A 86 11.53 4.66 2.89
CA LEU A 86 11.06 5.77 3.72
C LEU A 86 11.62 5.69 5.14
N ARG A 87 11.64 4.49 5.75
CA ARG A 87 12.24 4.28 7.08
C ARG A 87 13.73 4.62 7.09
N THR A 88 14.46 4.19 6.06
CA THR A 88 15.90 4.47 5.93
C THR A 88 16.17 5.95 5.74
N ASP A 89 15.37 6.62 4.91
CA ASP A 89 15.50 8.07 4.70
C ASP A 89 15.17 8.85 5.97
N MET A 90 14.10 8.49 6.69
CA MET A 90 13.76 9.10 7.97
C MET A 90 14.85 8.93 9.03
N ASP A 91 15.44 7.74 9.14
CA ASP A 91 16.55 7.49 10.07
C ASP A 91 17.78 8.35 9.73
N SER A 92 18.14 8.41 8.44
CA SER A 92 19.22 9.25 7.95
C SER A 92 18.98 10.74 8.23
N GLN A 93 17.78 11.24 7.97
CA GLN A 93 17.40 12.62 8.27
C GLN A 93 17.43 12.92 9.78
N PHE A 94 16.97 11.99 10.61
CA PHE A 94 17.00 12.15 12.06
C PHE A 94 18.42 12.17 12.62
N ILE A 95 19.31 11.30 12.11
CA ILE A 95 20.73 11.30 12.47
C ILE A 95 21.38 12.63 12.11
N LYS A 96 21.14 13.14 10.88
CA LYS A 96 21.65 14.45 10.44
C LYS A 96 21.14 15.57 11.33
N PHE A 97 19.84 15.61 11.59
CA PHE A 97 19.24 16.61 12.47
C PHE A 97 19.86 16.60 13.88
N ARG A 98 20.08 15.41 14.46
CA ARG A 98 20.72 15.28 15.78
C ARG A 98 22.16 15.76 15.76
N ALA A 99 22.91 15.47 14.70
CA ALA A 99 24.29 15.93 14.55
C ALA A 99 24.34 17.47 14.44
N GLU A 100 23.50 18.06 13.59
CA GLU A 100 23.39 19.53 13.42
C GLU A 100 23.01 20.22 14.73
N MET A 101 22.02 19.69 15.46
CA MET A 101 21.62 20.21 16.76
C MET A 101 22.78 20.13 17.77
N SER A 102 23.48 18.99 17.83
CA SER A 102 24.64 18.84 18.71
C SER A 102 25.75 19.85 18.38
N GLU A 103 25.99 20.12 17.10
CA GLU A 103 26.97 21.11 16.66
C GLU A 103 26.54 22.53 17.06
N GLN A 104 25.26 22.88 16.84
CA GLN A 104 24.72 24.19 17.23
C GLN A 104 24.78 24.40 18.75
N PHE A 105 24.40 23.40 19.55
CA PHE A 105 24.51 23.50 21.00
C PHE A 105 25.97 23.65 21.45
N SER A 106 26.91 22.90 20.84
CA SER A 106 28.34 23.06 21.13
C SER A 106 28.83 24.49 20.85
N LYS A 107 28.42 25.10 19.73
CA LYS A 107 28.70 26.51 19.42
C LYS A 107 28.13 27.44 20.49
N VAL A 108 26.90 27.22 20.93
CA VAL A 108 26.28 28.03 21.99
C VAL A 108 27.06 27.92 23.31
N TYR A 109 27.47 26.71 23.72
CA TYR A 109 28.27 26.52 24.93
C TYR A 109 29.59 27.29 24.87
N THR A 110 30.33 27.20 23.75
CA THR A 110 31.60 27.93 23.59
C THR A 110 31.39 29.46 23.57
N MET A 111 30.31 29.95 22.95
CA MET A 111 29.96 31.37 23.00
C MET A 111 29.64 31.83 24.42
N PHE A 112 28.93 31.02 25.22
CA PHE A 112 28.64 31.36 26.60
C PHE A 112 29.90 31.38 27.46
N ASP A 113 30.78 30.38 27.34
CA ASP A 113 32.04 30.31 28.06
C ASP A 113 32.95 31.51 27.76
N THR A 114 33.08 31.87 26.47
CA THR A 114 33.85 33.05 26.06
C THR A 114 33.25 34.33 26.63
N LYS A 115 31.93 34.50 26.61
CA LYS A 115 31.25 35.65 27.19
C LYS A 115 31.39 35.72 28.71
N GLN A 116 31.33 34.60 29.42
CA GLN A 116 31.59 34.53 30.86
C GLN A 116 33.02 34.98 31.20
N VAL A 117 34.02 34.53 30.43
CA VAL A 117 35.42 34.97 30.60
C VAL A 117 35.58 36.46 30.32
N GLU A 118 34.97 36.98 29.25
CA GLU A 118 34.99 38.42 28.94
C GLU A 118 34.34 39.26 30.04
N LEU A 119 33.18 38.85 30.55
CA LEU A 119 32.48 39.51 31.66
C LEU A 119 33.32 39.51 32.94
N ASN A 120 33.94 38.38 33.30
CA ASN A 120 34.82 38.32 34.47
C ASN A 120 36.02 39.26 34.33
N LYS A 121 36.61 39.38 33.14
CA LYS A 121 37.71 40.32 32.88
C LYS A 121 37.26 41.77 33.01
N THR A 122 36.09 42.14 32.49
CA THR A 122 35.59 43.52 32.62
C THR A 122 35.23 43.85 34.06
N LEU A 123 34.54 42.96 34.76
CA LEU A 123 34.23 43.12 36.18
C LEU A 123 35.49 43.26 37.02
N PHE A 124 36.53 42.47 36.76
CA PHE A 124 37.81 42.60 37.45
C PHE A 124 38.48 43.98 37.19
N LYS A 125 38.46 44.47 35.95
CA LYS A 125 38.99 45.81 35.62
C LYS A 125 38.23 46.93 36.32
N PHE A 126 36.91 46.86 36.36
CA PHE A 126 36.10 47.86 37.07
C PHE A 126 36.30 47.77 38.58
N GLY A 127 36.37 46.56 39.12
CA GLY A 127 36.67 46.33 40.54
C GLY A 127 38.01 46.92 40.93
N SER A 128 39.08 46.62 40.19
CA SER A 128 40.41 47.15 40.48
C SER A 128 40.49 48.67 40.34
N LEU A 129 39.84 49.25 39.34
CA LEU A 129 39.73 50.71 39.18
C LEU A 129 39.00 51.37 40.37
N TYR A 130 37.91 50.77 40.84
CA TYR A 130 37.19 51.26 42.01
C TYR A 130 38.06 51.19 43.28
N PHE A 131 38.77 50.07 43.49
CA PHE A 131 39.70 49.91 44.61
C PHE A 131 40.80 50.98 44.59
N THR A 132 41.46 51.21 43.44
CA THR A 132 42.53 52.22 43.35
C THR A 132 42.03 53.63 43.61
N MET A 133 40.84 53.98 43.09
CA MET A 133 40.20 55.26 43.38
C MET A 133 39.86 55.42 44.87
N MET A 134 39.31 54.39 45.52
CA MET A 134 38.98 54.44 46.94
C MET A 134 40.22 54.67 47.81
N PHE A 135 41.33 53.98 47.51
CA PHE A 135 42.61 54.21 48.20
C PHE A 135 43.17 55.61 47.94
N ALA A 136 43.04 56.13 46.72
CA ALA A 136 43.50 57.48 46.39
C ALA A 136 42.76 58.54 47.21
N VAL A 137 41.43 58.45 47.32
CA VAL A 137 40.62 59.36 48.14
C VAL A 137 41.01 59.30 49.62
N LEU A 138 41.12 58.09 50.20
CA LEU A 138 41.53 57.92 51.60
C LEU A 138 42.96 58.39 51.87
N SER A 139 43.86 58.30 50.88
CA SER A 139 45.24 58.75 51.01
C SER A 139 45.36 60.27 51.05
N ILE A 140 44.47 61.00 50.37
CA ILE A 140 44.39 62.47 50.41
C ILE A 140 43.98 62.94 51.81
N GLU A 141 42.96 62.33 52.42
CA GLU A 141 42.50 62.70 53.77
C GLU A 141 43.57 62.53 54.86
N ARG A 142 44.49 61.58 54.66
CA ARG A 142 45.60 61.32 55.59
C ARG A 142 46.71 62.36 55.55
N TRP A 143 46.84 63.14 54.46
CA TRP A 143 47.87 64.18 54.30
C TRP A 143 47.42 65.57 54.79
N TRP A 144 46.12 65.78 54.99
CA TRP A 144 45.53 67.06 55.38
C TRP A 144 45.18 67.16 56.88
N ARG A 145 45.64 66.22 57.70
CA ARG A 145 45.50 66.22 59.17
C ARG A 145 46.88 66.06 59.81
#